data_AF-A0A8C0WT41-F1
#
_entry.id   AF-A0A8C0WT41-F1
#
_cell.length_a   1.000
_cell.length_b   1.000
_cell.length_c   1.000
_cell.angle_alpha   90.00
_cell.angle_beta   90.00
_cell.angle_gamma   90.00
#
_symmetry.space_group_name_H-M   'P 1'
#
loop_
_entity.id
_entity.type
_entity.pdbx_description
1 polymer ?
#
loop_
_entity_poly.entity_id
_entity_poly.type
_entity_poly.pdbx_seq_one_letter_code
_entity_poly.pdbx_strand_id
1 'polypeptide(L)'
;SNPSEFQVYHPTRGPWTPRLRRTEPGLNRSCHRAFGSPRPSPKSGQADGTSEELLHLDIQKLKDKRDMLEMEKEIAQLIFEGYTPEYNDIKDVGQMLLGKLAVIRGVTTKELYPEFDLDLND
;
A
#
# COMPACT_ATOMS: atom_id res chain seq x y z
N SER A 1 14.76 45.55 22.67
CA SER A 1 15.46 46.84 22.72
C SER A 1 16.81 46.71 22.08
N ASN A 2 17.01 47.38 20.94
CA ASN A 2 18.24 48.04 20.50
C ASN A 2 17.96 48.68 19.14
N PRO A 3 17.58 49.96 19.08
CA PRO A 3 17.69 50.75 17.87
C PRO A 3 18.57 51.96 18.13
N SER A 4 19.75 51.99 17.54
CA SER A 4 20.58 53.18 17.39
C SER A 4 21.54 52.88 16.21
N GLU A 5 21.85 53.76 15.28
CA GLU A 5 21.70 55.21 15.24
C GLU A 5 22.21 55.76 13.88
N PHE A 6 21.81 57.00 13.54
CA PHE A 6 22.37 57.94 12.53
C PHE A 6 22.20 57.53 11.04
N GLN A 7 21.38 58.10 10.15
CA GLN A 7 20.90 59.46 9.82
C GLN A 7 21.98 60.54 9.66
N VAL A 8 21.77 61.41 8.64
CA VAL A 8 22.32 62.77 8.36
C VAL A 8 23.35 62.86 7.19
N TYR A 9 23.26 63.67 6.11
CA TYR A 9 22.28 64.64 5.55
C TYR A 9 22.66 65.07 4.09
N HIS A 10 21.64 65.29 3.21
CA HIS A 10 21.31 66.41 2.27
C HIS A 10 22.35 66.98 1.23
N PRO A 11 21.93 67.46 0.02
CA PRO A 11 20.95 68.55 -0.11
C PRO A 11 19.95 68.54 -1.29
N THR A 12 19.01 69.46 -1.10
CA THR A 12 17.73 69.75 -1.74
C THR A 12 17.86 70.67 -2.97
N ARG A 13 16.77 70.73 -3.77
CA ARG A 13 16.37 71.75 -4.79
C ARG A 13 16.83 71.44 -6.21
N GLY A 14 16.00 71.48 -7.26
CA GLY A 14 14.60 71.84 -7.49
C GLY A 14 14.28 71.58 -8.98
N PRO A 15 13.02 71.67 -9.44
CA PRO A 15 12.64 71.26 -10.78
C PRO A 15 12.61 72.42 -11.80
N TRP A 16 12.43 72.03 -13.07
CA TRP A 16 12.11 72.82 -14.28
C TRP A 16 13.28 73.23 -15.19
N THR A 17 13.37 72.57 -16.36
CA THR A 17 13.14 73.25 -17.65
C THR A 17 12.71 72.25 -18.73
N PRO A 18 11.95 72.68 -19.76
CA PRO A 18 11.38 71.82 -20.79
C PRO A 18 12.05 72.00 -22.18
N ARG A 19 11.71 71.05 -23.07
CA ARG A 19 11.77 71.06 -24.54
C ARG A 19 13.02 70.47 -25.21
N LEU A 20 12.78 69.28 -25.77
CA LEU A 20 12.91 68.93 -27.18
C LEU A 20 13.83 69.83 -28.02
N ARG A 21 14.88 69.24 -28.61
CA ARG A 21 15.13 69.11 -30.07
C ARG A 21 15.98 67.87 -30.31
N ARG A 22 15.43 66.81 -30.90
CA ARG A 22 15.29 66.49 -32.33
C ARG A 22 16.52 65.73 -32.86
N THR A 23 16.36 64.43 -33.03
CA THR A 23 17.18 63.62 -33.94
C THR A 23 16.31 63.18 -35.10
N GLU A 24 16.80 63.45 -36.30
CA GLU A 24 16.23 63.18 -37.63
C GLU A 24 16.34 61.66 -38.00
N PRO A 25 15.69 61.22 -39.11
CA PRO A 25 15.05 59.93 -39.25
C PRO A 25 15.97 58.83 -39.78
N GLY A 26 15.81 57.62 -39.26
CA GLY A 26 16.56 56.45 -39.72
C GLY A 26 15.74 55.17 -39.59
N LEU A 27 15.26 54.70 -40.75
CA LEU A 27 14.78 53.35 -41.02
C LEU A 27 13.60 52.86 -40.16
N ASN A 28 12.39 53.10 -40.68
CA ASN A 28 11.23 52.21 -40.63
C ASN A 28 11.54 50.77 -40.18
N ARG A 29 11.53 50.52 -38.86
CA ARG A 29 11.31 49.17 -38.34
C ARG A 29 9.84 48.86 -38.55
N SER A 30 9.55 48.23 -39.68
CA SER A 30 8.33 47.43 -39.85
C SER A 30 8.37 46.33 -38.79
N CYS A 31 7.78 46.59 -37.62
CA CYS A 31 7.54 45.61 -36.59
C CYS A 31 6.28 44.78 -36.94
N HIS A 32 6.19 44.29 -38.17
CA HIS A 32 5.22 43.26 -38.54
C HIS A 32 5.85 41.89 -38.38
N ARG A 33 6.30 41.57 -37.16
CA ARG A 33 6.36 40.17 -36.76
C ARG A 33 4.96 39.83 -36.28
N ALA A 34 4.21 39.08 -37.09
CA ALA A 34 3.00 38.43 -36.58
C ALA A 34 3.37 37.67 -35.30
N PHE A 35 2.53 37.75 -34.26
CA PHE A 35 2.69 36.94 -33.07
C PHE A 35 2.81 35.47 -33.48
N GLY A 36 4.04 34.96 -33.50
CA GLY A 36 4.27 33.52 -33.61
C GLY A 36 3.82 32.95 -32.28
N SER A 37 2.69 32.24 -32.27
CA SER A 37 2.30 31.48 -31.09
C SER A 37 3.43 30.52 -30.74
N PRO A 38 3.73 30.30 -29.45
CA PRO A 38 4.59 29.19 -29.06
C PRO A 38 4.00 27.93 -29.69
N ARG A 39 4.70 27.34 -30.66
CA ARG A 39 4.29 26.05 -31.18
C ARG A 39 4.33 25.10 -30.00
N PRO A 40 3.23 24.42 -29.64
CA PRO A 40 3.30 23.36 -28.67
C PRO A 40 4.32 22.36 -29.23
N SER A 41 5.38 22.10 -28.46
CA SER A 41 6.22 20.94 -28.70
C SER A 41 5.29 19.74 -28.84
N PRO A 42 5.57 18.77 -29.74
CA PRO A 42 4.87 17.50 -29.68
C PRO A 42 5.00 17.03 -28.25
N LYS A 43 3.88 16.93 -27.53
CA LYS A 43 3.87 16.11 -26.32
C LYS A 43 4.39 14.77 -26.81
N SER A 44 5.46 14.28 -26.21
CA SER A 44 5.88 12.89 -26.33
C SER A 44 4.77 12.03 -25.72
N GLY A 45 3.65 11.93 -26.43
CA GLY A 45 2.58 11.01 -26.16
C GLY A 45 2.95 9.72 -26.85
N GLN A 46 3.77 8.91 -26.18
CA GLN A 46 3.98 7.49 -26.47
C GLN A 46 5.03 6.93 -25.49
N ALA A 47 4.65 6.85 -24.22
CA ALA A 47 5.29 5.92 -23.27
C ALA A 47 4.36 5.55 -22.11
N ASP A 48 3.06 5.89 -22.16
CA ASP A 48 2.16 5.72 -21.01
C ASP A 48 1.23 4.50 -21.12
N GLY A 49 1.00 3.98 -22.34
CA GLY A 49 0.17 2.79 -22.54
C GLY A 49 0.81 1.52 -21.97
N THR A 50 2.14 1.40 -22.08
CA THR A 50 2.87 0.24 -21.54
C THR A 50 2.91 0.26 -20.02
N SER A 51 3.05 1.43 -19.38
CA SER A 51 3.02 1.54 -17.91
C SER A 51 1.64 1.27 -17.35
N GLU A 52 0.59 1.79 -17.99
CA GLU A 52 -0.79 1.56 -17.57
C GLU A 52 -1.19 0.08 -17.73
N GLU A 53 -0.83 -0.57 -18.85
CA GLU A 53 -1.05 -2.01 -19.06
C GLU A 53 -0.27 -2.88 -18.06
N LEU A 54 0.98 -2.50 -17.71
CA LEU A 54 1.74 -3.17 -16.66
C LEU A 54 1.06 -3.03 -15.29
N LEU A 55 0.55 -1.84 -14.96
CA LEU A 55 -0.18 -1.60 -13.72
C LEU A 55 -1.48 -2.42 -13.67
N HIS A 56 -2.23 -2.50 -14.77
CA HIS A 56 -3.41 -3.34 -14.87
C HIS A 56 -3.08 -4.83 -14.67
N LEU A 57 -1.99 -5.30 -15.27
CA LEU A 57 -1.51 -6.66 -15.11
C LEU A 57 -1.13 -6.96 -13.64
N ASP A 58 -0.45 -6.03 -12.98
CA ASP A 58 -0.05 -6.21 -11.58
C ASP A 58 -1.24 -6.15 -10.63
N ILE A 59 -2.22 -5.28 -10.88
CA ILE A 59 -3.50 -5.27 -10.14
C ILE A 59 -4.21 -6.61 -10.30
N GLN A 60 -4.25 -7.18 -11.52
CA GLN A 60 -4.89 -8.48 -11.75
C GLN A 60 -4.16 -9.60 -11.00
N LYS A 61 -2.82 -9.66 -11.10
CA LYS A 61 -2.02 -10.66 -10.37
C LYS A 61 -2.23 -10.57 -8.86
N LEU A 62 -2.34 -9.36 -8.32
CA LEU A 62 -2.60 -9.16 -6.88
C LEU A 62 -3.98 -9.66 -6.48
N LYS A 63 -5.00 -9.46 -7.33
CA LYS A 63 -6.33 -10.04 -7.12
C LYS A 63 -6.31 -11.56 -7.17
N ASP A 64 -5.67 -12.14 -8.19
CA ASP A 64 -5.56 -13.59 -8.33
C ASP A 64 -4.87 -14.22 -7.11
N LYS A 65 -3.80 -13.60 -6.62
CA LYS A 65 -3.10 -14.03 -5.40
C LYS A 65 -4.00 -13.95 -4.16
N ARG A 66 -4.76 -12.86 -4.01
CA ARG A 66 -5.73 -12.73 -2.91
C ARG A 66 -6.75 -13.85 -2.97
N ASP A 67 -7.33 -14.11 -4.14
CA ASP A 67 -8.37 -15.10 -4.33
C ASP A 67 -7.86 -16.52 -4.04
N MET A 68 -6.61 -16.81 -4.44
CA MET A 68 -5.93 -18.05 -4.09
C MET A 68 -5.74 -18.20 -2.57
N LEU A 69 -5.28 -17.15 -1.88
CA LEU A 69 -5.13 -17.19 -0.41
C LEU A 69 -6.47 -17.33 0.32
N GLU A 70 -7.53 -16.71 -0.20
CA GLU A 70 -8.89 -16.82 0.33
C GLU A 70 -9.42 -18.26 0.16
N MET A 71 -9.22 -18.86 -1.03
CA MET A 71 -9.54 -20.26 -1.29
C MET A 71 -8.75 -21.21 -0.38
N GLU A 72 -7.44 -20.98 -0.17
CA GLU A 72 -6.63 -21.79 0.76
C GLU A 72 -7.17 -21.71 2.18
N LYS A 73 -7.62 -20.52 2.62
CA LYS A 73 -8.21 -20.33 3.94
C LYS A 73 -9.56 -21.03 4.08
N GLU A 74 -10.39 -21.04 3.04
CA GLU A 74 -11.65 -21.79 3.03
C GLU A 74 -11.41 -23.30 3.10
N ILE A 75 -10.46 -23.82 2.31
CA ILE A 75 -10.05 -25.23 2.37
C ILE A 75 -9.52 -25.59 3.76
N ALA A 76 -8.66 -24.74 4.35
CA ALA A 76 -8.13 -24.96 5.69
C ALA A 76 -9.24 -24.94 6.76
N GLN A 77 -10.21 -24.04 6.66
CA GLN A 77 -11.38 -24.02 7.55
C GLN A 77 -12.24 -25.28 7.37
N LEU A 78 -12.52 -25.71 6.14
CA LEU A 78 -13.26 -26.94 5.86
C LEU A 78 -12.53 -28.18 6.35
N ILE A 79 -11.20 -28.23 6.30
CA ILE A 79 -10.38 -29.33 6.84
C ILE A 79 -10.33 -29.26 8.37
N PHE A 80 -10.30 -28.08 8.97
CA PHE A 80 -10.29 -27.91 10.43
C PHE A 80 -11.65 -28.24 11.05
N GLU A 81 -12.73 -27.74 10.45
CA GLU A 81 -14.11 -28.03 10.85
C GLU A 81 -14.50 -29.47 10.48
N GLY A 82 -13.94 -29.98 9.38
CA GLY A 82 -14.00 -31.37 8.95
C GLY A 82 -12.90 -32.26 9.54
N TYR A 83 -12.15 -31.81 10.56
CA TYR A 83 -11.29 -32.69 11.38
C TYR A 83 -12.25 -33.53 12.21
N THR A 84 -12.74 -34.54 11.52
CA THR A 84 -13.89 -35.41 11.77
C THR A 84 -14.18 -35.59 13.27
N PRO A 85 -15.36 -35.17 13.77
CA PRO A 85 -15.80 -35.47 15.13
C PRO A 85 -15.80 -36.97 15.41
N GLU A 86 -15.93 -37.79 14.36
CA GLU A 86 -15.98 -39.25 14.45
C GLU A 86 -14.75 -39.89 15.11
N TYR A 87 -13.54 -39.35 14.92
CA TYR A 87 -12.36 -39.90 15.61
C TYR A 87 -12.35 -39.50 17.09
N ASN A 88 -12.80 -38.29 17.40
CA ASN A 88 -12.93 -37.84 18.79
C ASN A 88 -14.04 -38.63 19.50
N ASP A 89 -15.16 -38.86 18.84
CA ASP A 89 -16.28 -39.66 19.34
C ASP A 89 -15.83 -41.10 19.63
N ILE A 90 -15.04 -41.70 18.74
CA ILE A 90 -14.48 -43.04 18.96
C ILE A 90 -13.48 -43.04 20.12
N LYS A 91 -12.61 -42.02 20.24
CA LYS A 91 -11.69 -41.87 21.39
C LYS A 91 -12.47 -41.73 22.70
N ASP A 92 -13.54 -40.93 22.72
CA ASP A 92 -14.38 -40.69 23.88
C ASP A 92 -15.16 -41.94 24.29
N VAL A 93 -15.73 -42.67 23.32
CA VAL A 93 -16.40 -43.96 23.56
C VAL A 93 -15.39 -44.98 24.08
N GLY A 94 -14.21 -45.06 23.48
CA GLY A 94 -13.12 -45.94 23.92
C GLY A 94 -12.71 -45.66 25.37
N GLN A 95 -12.49 -44.39 25.70
CA GLN A 95 -12.11 -43.96 27.05
C GLN A 95 -13.23 -44.22 28.07
N MET A 96 -14.50 -44.01 27.69
CA MET A 96 -15.65 -44.34 28.53
C MET A 96 -15.72 -45.84 28.84
N LEU A 97 -15.52 -46.70 27.84
CA LEU A 97 -15.50 -48.15 28.02
C LEU A 97 -14.34 -48.60 28.93
N LEU A 98 -13.15 -48.03 28.71
CA LEU A 98 -11.98 -48.29 29.54
C LEU A 98 -12.19 -47.86 31.00
N GLY A 99 -12.85 -46.71 31.22
CA GLY A 99 -13.25 -46.25 32.55
C GLY A 99 -14.21 -47.22 33.25
N LYS A 100 -15.22 -47.74 32.54
CA LYS A 100 -16.14 -48.75 33.07
C LYS A 100 -15.41 -50.05 33.42
N LEU A 101 -14.48 -50.48 32.57
CA LEU A 101 -13.69 -51.69 32.80
C LEU A 101 -12.80 -51.56 34.04
N ALA A 102 -12.14 -50.40 34.21
CA ALA A 102 -11.34 -50.08 35.37
C ALA A 102 -12.15 -50.17 36.68
N VAL A 103 -13.37 -49.61 36.68
CA VAL A 103 -14.29 -49.70 37.82
C VAL A 103 -14.67 -51.14 38.15
N ILE A 104 -14.99 -51.97 37.16
CA ILE A 104 -15.38 -53.38 37.37
C ILE A 104 -14.20 -54.20 37.92
N ARG A 105 -12.99 -53.94 37.43
CA ARG A 105 -11.78 -54.64 37.86
C ARG A 105 -11.19 -54.10 39.17
N GLY A 106 -11.64 -52.93 39.64
CA GLY A 106 -11.07 -52.26 40.81
C GLY A 106 -9.64 -51.75 40.59
N VAL A 107 -9.26 -51.49 39.33
CA VAL A 107 -7.95 -50.96 38.93
C VAL A 107 -8.12 -49.54 38.40
N THR A 108 -7.03 -48.82 38.24
CA THR A 108 -7.02 -47.51 37.58
C THR A 108 -6.99 -47.68 36.06
N THR A 109 -7.47 -46.68 35.32
CA THR A 109 -7.43 -46.72 33.86
C THR A 109 -6.00 -46.82 33.33
N LYS A 110 -5.04 -46.14 33.95
CA LYS A 110 -3.61 -46.19 33.57
C LYS A 110 -3.01 -47.59 33.63
N GLU A 111 -3.46 -48.41 34.56
CA GLU A 111 -3.00 -49.81 34.70
C GLU A 111 -3.51 -50.70 33.56
N LEU A 112 -4.59 -50.30 32.89
CA LEU A 112 -5.14 -51.02 31.73
C LEU A 112 -4.48 -50.63 30.41
N TYR A 113 -3.76 -49.50 30.34
CA TYR A 113 -3.20 -48.99 29.08
C TYR A 113 -2.22 -50.00 28.43
N PRO A 114 -1.29 -50.63 29.18
CA PRO A 114 -0.42 -51.66 28.63
C PRO A 114 -1.14 -52.94 28.16
N GLU A 115 -2.34 -53.23 28.67
CA GLU A 115 -3.12 -54.41 28.26
C GLU A 115 -3.80 -54.22 26.89
N PHE A 116 -4.00 -52.97 26.48
CA PHE A 116 -4.66 -52.60 25.22
C PHE A 116 -3.73 -51.87 24.25
N ASP A 117 -2.41 -52.00 24.45
CA ASP A 117 -1.38 -51.35 23.64
C ASP A 117 -1.55 -49.81 23.53
N LEU A 118 -2.05 -49.17 24.60
CA LEU A 118 -2.22 -47.72 24.67
C LEU A 118 -0.98 -47.07 25.30
N ASP A 119 -0.47 -46.01 24.67
CA ASP A 119 0.59 -45.16 25.23
C ASP A 119 -0.02 -43.93 25.91
N LEU A 120 0.61 -43.49 27.00
CA LEU A 120 0.24 -42.26 27.73
C LEU A 120 0.82 -40.99 27.08
N ASN A 121 1.65 -41.14 26.04
CA ASN A 121 2.38 -40.04 25.39
C ASN A 121 1.70 -39.48 24.13
N ASP A 122 0.45 -39.83 23.84
CA ASP A 122 -0.34 -39.23 22.73
C ASP A 122 -0.71 -37.76 23.01
#